data_AF-A0A7Y8RVA5-F1
#
_entry.id   AF-A0A7Y8RVA5-F1
#
_cell.length_a   1.000
_cell.length_b   1.000
_cell.length_c   1.000
_cell.angle_alpha   90.00
_cell.angle_beta   90.00
_cell.angle_gamma   90.00
#
_symmetry.space_group_name_H-M   'P 1'
#
loop_
_entity.id
_entity.type
_entity.pdbx_description
1 polymer ?
#
loop_
_entity_poly.entity_id
_entity_poly.type
_entity_poly.pdbx_seq_one_letter_code
_entity_poly.pdbx_strand_id
1 'polypeptide(L)'
;MEEFYYYWSMWFLWVLTTFILEKNRTRFFASAFILLNIILSMYQVRFILLLNGAYLLFYAGAYLLGGYAALHRSIKRLLLHLSMVSAYGFLFLFALYDPVWFILKPEWLIIILFVIMTLTFEKSFINRLALMVLGMCHGELLYSLIIRKFHEGLVAGGYSWLSMCSAGIVLLYGVSQYERLVQQIHQKWKRLNKGATKMS
;
A
#
# COMPACT_ATOMS: atom_id res chain seq x y z
N MET A 1 -13.81 -2.93 14.68
CA MET A 1 -12.75 -3.91 14.33
C MET A 1 -11.69 -3.31 13.43
N GLU A 2 -12.07 -2.56 12.38
CA GLU A 2 -11.09 -1.95 11.46
C GLU A 2 -10.12 -0.97 12.14
N GLU A 3 -10.58 -0.19 13.12
CA GLU A 3 -9.71 0.64 13.96
C GLU A 3 -8.62 -0.17 14.66
N PHE A 4 -8.99 -1.29 15.27
CA PHE A 4 -8.05 -2.18 15.94
C PHE A 4 -7.02 -2.73 14.96
N TYR A 5 -7.46 -3.21 13.78
CA TYR A 5 -6.54 -3.72 12.76
C TYR A 5 -5.59 -2.64 12.26
N TYR A 6 -6.09 -1.43 12.00
CA TYR A 6 -5.25 -0.29 11.62
C TYR A 6 -4.17 0.00 12.68
N TYR A 7 -4.55 0.20 13.93
CA TYR A 7 -3.57 0.51 14.98
C TYR A 7 -2.59 -0.63 15.18
N TRP A 8 -3.05 -1.88 15.15
CA TRP A 8 -2.19 -3.05 15.29
C TRP A 8 -1.16 -3.13 14.15
N SER A 9 -1.60 -2.94 12.90
CA SER A 9 -0.71 -2.88 11.74
C SER A 9 0.28 -1.72 11.80
N MET A 10 -0.15 -0.54 12.23
CA MET A 10 0.72 0.64 12.33
C MET A 10 1.75 0.51 13.46
N TRP A 11 1.36 -0.01 14.62
CA TRP A 11 2.30 -0.32 15.70
C TRP A 11 3.29 -1.40 15.31
N PHE A 12 2.83 -2.43 14.58
CA PHE A 12 3.72 -3.44 14.02
C PHE A 12 4.75 -2.83 13.05
N LEU A 13 4.32 -1.99 12.10
CA LEU A 13 5.21 -1.27 11.20
C LEU A 13 6.18 -0.35 11.95
N TRP A 14 5.73 0.28 13.04
CA TRP A 14 6.57 1.11 13.89
C TRP A 14 7.66 0.28 14.59
N VAL A 15 7.31 -0.87 15.18
CA VAL A 15 8.27 -1.79 15.79
C VAL A 15 9.29 -2.29 14.76
N LEU A 16 8.83 -2.68 13.57
CA LEU A 16 9.70 -3.07 12.46
C LEU A 16 10.71 -1.95 12.13
N THR A 17 10.22 -0.72 11.92
CA THR A 17 11.06 0.40 11.51
C THR A 17 12.02 0.85 12.62
N THR A 18 11.64 0.78 13.89
CA THR A 18 12.48 1.25 14.99
C THR A 18 13.52 0.25 15.46
N PHE A 19 13.16 -1.03 15.58
CA PHE A 19 14.01 -2.05 16.18
C PHE A 19 14.71 -2.97 15.18
N ILE A 20 14.10 -3.25 14.02
CA ILE A 20 14.60 -4.27 13.09
C ILE A 20 15.38 -3.64 11.94
N LEU A 21 14.96 -2.49 11.43
CA LEU A 21 15.66 -1.83 10.31
C LEU A 21 16.97 -1.16 10.76
N GLU A 22 17.99 -1.29 9.90
CA GLU A 22 19.29 -0.63 10.08
C GLU A 22 19.17 0.90 10.24
N LYS A 23 20.06 1.48 11.05
CA LYS A 23 20.05 2.90 11.40
C LYS A 23 20.42 3.76 10.19
N ASN A 24 19.39 4.23 9.47
CA ASN A 24 19.51 5.10 8.30
C ASN A 24 18.53 6.28 8.34
N ARG A 25 18.74 7.29 7.50
CA ARG A 25 17.81 8.45 7.39
C ARG A 25 16.40 8.01 7.00
N THR A 26 16.27 7.06 6.08
CA THR A 26 14.97 6.49 5.66
C THR A 26 14.20 5.89 6.83
N ARG A 27 14.88 5.25 7.78
CA ARG A 27 14.28 4.68 8.98
C ARG A 27 13.63 5.75 9.85
N PHE A 28 14.35 6.85 10.06
CA PHE A 28 13.85 7.98 10.85
C PHE A 28 12.59 8.58 10.21
N PHE A 29 12.63 8.87 8.91
CA PHE A 29 11.46 9.41 8.20
C PHE A 29 10.28 8.44 8.19
N ALA A 30 10.51 7.13 8.00
CA ALA A 30 9.45 6.13 8.05
C ALA A 30 8.81 6.03 9.46
N SER A 31 9.63 6.03 10.52
CA SER A 31 9.13 5.96 11.90
C SER A 31 8.32 7.22 12.26
N ALA A 32 8.84 8.40 11.90
CA ALA A 32 8.15 9.67 12.11
C ALA A 32 6.83 9.73 11.31
N PHE A 33 6.84 9.26 10.07
CA PHE A 33 5.64 9.16 9.23
C PHE A 33 4.57 8.27 9.87
N ILE A 34 4.95 7.09 10.38
CA ILE A 34 4.01 6.15 11.02
C ILE A 34 3.39 6.76 12.28
N LEU A 35 4.20 7.36 13.17
CA LEU A 35 3.70 8.01 14.37
C LEU A 35 2.77 9.19 14.05
N LEU A 36 3.17 10.03 13.09
CA LEU A 36 2.35 11.15 12.64
C LEU A 36 1.03 10.65 12.04
N ASN A 37 1.05 9.55 11.30
CA ASN A 37 -0.16 8.95 10.72
C ASN A 37 -1.12 8.44 11.81
N ILE A 38 -0.60 7.78 12.86
CA ILE A 38 -1.40 7.35 14.02
C ILE A 38 -2.08 8.58 14.68
N ILE A 39 -1.34 9.65 14.92
CA ILE A 39 -1.89 10.88 15.51
C ILE A 39 -2.97 11.49 14.60
N LEU A 40 -2.68 11.60 13.30
CA LEU A 40 -3.59 12.22 12.32
C LEU A 40 -4.85 11.39 12.05
N SER A 41 -4.87 10.10 12.39
CA SER A 41 -6.03 9.22 12.18
C SER A 41 -7.27 9.65 12.95
N MET A 42 -7.08 10.35 14.08
CA MET A 42 -8.16 10.89 14.92
C MET A 42 -8.80 12.16 14.38
N TYR A 43 -8.17 12.80 13.39
CA TYR A 43 -8.62 14.08 12.84
C TYR A 43 -9.27 13.91 11.48
N GLN A 44 -10.32 14.70 11.24
CA GLN A 44 -11.03 14.75 9.96
C GLN A 44 -11.00 16.19 9.44
N VAL A 45 -10.79 16.34 8.14
CA VAL A 45 -10.72 17.64 7.46
C VAL A 45 -11.84 17.70 6.44
N ARG A 46 -12.66 18.75 6.53
CA ARG A 46 -13.80 18.96 5.62
C ARG A 46 -13.38 19.85 4.46
N PHE A 47 -13.40 19.29 3.26
CA PHE A 47 -13.31 20.03 1.99
C PHE A 47 -14.60 19.81 1.20
N ILE A 48 -14.48 19.39 -0.06
CA ILE A 48 -15.58 18.88 -0.90
C ILE A 48 -16.10 17.55 -0.34
N LEU A 49 -15.19 16.72 0.20
CA LEU A 49 -15.46 15.49 0.94
C LEU A 49 -14.95 15.64 2.38
N LEU A 50 -15.45 14.81 3.29
CA LEU A 50 -14.85 14.65 4.62
C LEU A 50 -13.68 13.67 4.47
N LEU A 51 -12.45 14.13 4.71
CA LEU A 51 -11.23 13.35 4.52
C LEU A 51 -10.57 13.05 5.86
N ASN A 52 -10.08 11.84 6.07
CA ASN A 52 -9.28 11.53 7.25
C ASN A 52 -7.86 12.16 7.14
N GLY A 53 -7.32 12.68 8.25
CA GLY A 53 -5.98 13.26 8.28
C GLY A 53 -4.87 12.26 7.92
N ALA A 54 -4.98 11.02 8.39
CA ALA A 54 -4.04 9.94 8.06
C ALA A 54 -4.08 9.57 6.57
N TYR A 55 -5.26 9.62 5.95
CA TYR A 55 -5.41 9.43 4.51
C TYR A 55 -4.67 10.51 3.73
N LEU A 56 -4.83 11.79 4.11
CA LEU A 56 -4.10 12.89 3.48
C LEU A 56 -2.58 12.72 3.61
N LEU A 57 -2.11 12.24 4.76
CA LEU A 57 -0.70 11.97 4.98
C LEU A 57 -0.19 10.80 4.13
N PHE A 58 -0.95 9.71 3.99
CA PHE A 58 -0.65 8.63 3.05
C PHE A 58 -0.56 9.12 1.61
N TYR A 59 -1.52 9.94 1.20
CA TYR A 59 -1.55 10.50 -0.14
C TYR A 59 -0.33 11.39 -0.42
N ALA A 60 -0.03 12.33 0.49
CA ALA A 60 1.16 13.19 0.39
C ALA A 60 2.47 12.38 0.42
N GLY A 61 2.59 11.43 1.34
CA GLY A 61 3.77 10.56 1.46
C GLY A 61 4.02 9.73 0.20
N ALA A 62 2.97 9.17 -0.38
CA ALA A 62 3.07 8.39 -1.61
C ALA A 62 3.46 9.25 -2.82
N TYR A 63 3.00 10.51 -2.89
CA TYR A 63 3.48 11.46 -3.89
C TYR A 63 4.95 11.83 -3.72
N LEU A 64 5.40 12.05 -2.49
CA LEU A 64 6.81 12.37 -2.21
C LEU A 64 7.73 11.19 -2.54
N LEU A 65 7.31 9.96 -2.25
CA LEU A 65 8.08 8.74 -2.56
C LEU A 65 8.08 8.41 -4.06
N GLY A 66 6.92 8.54 -4.72
CA GLY A 66 6.74 8.17 -6.11
C GLY A 66 7.23 9.23 -7.11
N GLY A 67 7.30 10.49 -6.68
CA GLY A 67 7.61 11.64 -7.53
C GLY A 67 6.57 11.82 -8.65
N TYR A 68 5.70 12.82 -8.57
CA TYR A 68 4.64 13.07 -9.57
C TYR A 68 5.15 12.97 -11.02
N ALA A 69 6.33 13.55 -11.31
CA ALA A 69 6.94 13.50 -12.63
C ALA A 69 7.46 12.10 -13.04
N ALA A 70 7.89 11.26 -12.10
CA ALA A 70 8.41 9.93 -12.42
C ALA A 70 7.30 8.94 -12.80
N LEU A 71 6.12 9.07 -12.20
CA LEU A 71 4.97 8.23 -12.55
C LEU A 71 4.52 8.47 -14.00
N HIS A 72 4.39 9.73 -14.41
CA HIS A 72 3.94 10.13 -15.75
C HIS A 72 5.00 10.02 -16.85
N ARG A 73 6.29 9.91 -16.49
CA ARG A 73 7.38 9.71 -17.47
C ARG A 73 7.37 8.34 -18.15
N SER A 74 6.65 7.36 -17.57
CA SER A 74 6.53 6.03 -18.17
C SER A 74 5.07 5.72 -18.43
N ILE A 75 4.71 5.61 -19.72
CA ILE A 75 3.37 5.20 -20.15
C ILE A 75 2.97 3.88 -19.47
N LYS A 76 3.90 2.95 -19.32
CA LYS A 76 3.68 1.68 -18.61
C LYS A 76 3.21 1.90 -17.16
N ARG A 77 3.89 2.77 -16.40
CA ARG A 77 3.52 3.07 -15.01
C ARG A 77 2.20 3.82 -14.92
N LEU A 78 1.94 4.74 -15.85
CA LEU A 78 0.68 5.47 -15.93
C LEU A 78 -0.50 4.51 -16.19
N LEU A 79 -0.39 3.63 -17.18
CA LEU A 79 -1.42 2.63 -17.48
C LEU A 79 -1.65 1.68 -16.32
N LEU A 80 -0.59 1.26 -15.64
CA LEU A 80 -0.68 0.43 -14.45
C LEU A 80 -1.41 1.17 -13.32
N HIS A 81 -1.04 2.43 -13.07
CA HIS A 81 -1.70 3.27 -12.07
C HIS A 81 -3.19 3.43 -12.37
N LEU A 82 -3.54 3.77 -13.61
CA LEU A 82 -4.93 3.91 -14.03
C LEU A 82 -5.70 2.60 -13.89
N SER A 83 -5.07 1.47 -14.22
CA SER A 83 -5.65 0.14 -14.04
C SER A 83 -5.92 -0.16 -12.57
N MET A 84 -5.00 0.21 -11.67
CA MET A 84 -5.20 0.05 -10.23
C MET A 84 -6.35 0.91 -9.71
N VAL A 85 -6.43 2.18 -10.10
CA VAL A 85 -7.52 3.10 -9.73
C VAL A 85 -8.87 2.56 -10.21
N SER A 86 -8.95 2.13 -11.47
CA SER A 86 -10.16 1.55 -12.05
C SER A 86 -10.53 0.23 -11.38
N ALA A 87 -9.57 -0.64 -11.07
CA ALA A 87 -9.81 -1.91 -10.38
C ALA A 87 -10.37 -1.68 -8.97
N TYR A 88 -9.83 -0.71 -8.24
CA TYR A 88 -10.36 -0.32 -6.93
C TYR A 88 -11.82 0.15 -7.04
N GLY A 89 -12.06 1.15 -7.91
CA GLY A 89 -13.40 1.70 -8.09
C GLY A 89 -14.41 0.64 -8.53
N PHE A 90 -14.04 -0.18 -9.51
CA PHE A 90 -14.88 -1.29 -9.99
C PHE A 90 -15.20 -2.29 -8.88
N LEU A 91 -14.20 -2.77 -8.15
CA LEU A 91 -14.38 -3.81 -7.14
C LEU A 91 -15.30 -3.35 -6.02
N PHE A 92 -15.10 -2.14 -5.49
CA PHE A 92 -15.95 -1.62 -4.42
C PHE A 92 -17.33 -1.19 -4.88
N LEU A 93 -17.50 -0.70 -6.12
CA LEU A 93 -18.82 -0.47 -6.69
C LEU A 93 -19.58 -1.78 -6.95
N PHE A 94 -18.88 -2.81 -7.42
CA PHE A 94 -19.46 -4.14 -7.61
C PHE A 94 -19.87 -4.76 -6.26
N ALA A 95 -19.01 -4.66 -5.24
CA ALA A 95 -19.33 -5.11 -3.88
C ALA A 95 -20.49 -4.34 -3.24
N LEU A 96 -20.65 -3.06 -3.58
CA LEU A 96 -21.80 -2.26 -3.13
C LEU A 96 -23.11 -2.70 -3.80
N TYR A 97 -23.05 -3.09 -5.08
CA TYR A 97 -24.24 -3.47 -5.86
C TYR A 97 -24.71 -4.90 -5.58
N ASP A 98 -23.78 -5.88 -5.60
CA ASP A 98 -24.09 -7.29 -5.37
C ASP A 98 -22.99 -7.98 -4.54
N PRO A 99 -23.11 -7.97 -3.20
CA PRO A 99 -22.10 -8.53 -2.30
C PRO A 99 -22.06 -10.06 -2.28
N VAL A 100 -23.07 -10.77 -2.80
CA VAL A 100 -23.20 -12.24 -2.65
C VAL A 100 -22.10 -12.99 -3.40
N TRP A 101 -21.52 -12.38 -4.43
CA TRP A 101 -20.43 -12.97 -5.22
C TRP A 101 -19.08 -13.02 -4.50
N PHE A 102 -18.94 -12.31 -3.38
CA PHE A 102 -17.66 -12.19 -2.69
C PHE A 102 -17.51 -13.26 -1.60
N ILE A 103 -16.77 -14.33 -1.93
CA ILE A 103 -16.34 -15.35 -0.95
C ILE A 103 -15.27 -14.76 -0.01
N LEU A 104 -14.37 -13.93 -0.55
CA LEU A 104 -13.38 -13.19 0.21
C LEU A 104 -13.82 -11.73 0.34
N LYS A 105 -13.58 -11.14 1.52
CA LYS A 105 -13.79 -9.71 1.78
C LYS A 105 -13.17 -8.84 0.66
N PRO A 106 -13.91 -7.89 0.08
CA PRO A 106 -13.44 -6.97 -0.97
C PRO A 106 -12.09 -6.31 -0.66
N GLU A 107 -11.89 -5.95 0.60
CA GLU A 107 -10.68 -5.29 1.10
C GLU A 107 -9.44 -6.16 0.91
N TRP A 108 -9.53 -7.48 1.15
CA TRP A 108 -8.41 -8.39 0.96
C TRP A 108 -8.14 -8.67 -0.52
N LEU A 109 -9.19 -8.74 -1.34
CA LEU A 109 -9.03 -8.93 -2.78
C LEU A 109 -8.25 -7.78 -3.42
N ILE A 110 -8.58 -6.53 -3.07
CA ILE A 110 -7.87 -5.38 -3.64
C ILE A 110 -6.43 -5.28 -3.12
N ILE A 111 -6.17 -5.61 -1.85
CA ILE A 111 -4.81 -5.70 -1.29
C ILE A 111 -3.98 -6.70 -2.12
N ILE A 112 -4.49 -7.93 -2.26
CA ILE A 112 -3.76 -9.01 -2.95
C ILE A 112 -3.53 -8.63 -4.42
N LEU A 113 -4.57 -8.11 -5.09
CA LEU A 113 -4.48 -7.67 -6.48
C LEU A 113 -3.40 -6.60 -6.65
N PHE A 114 -3.40 -5.58 -5.80
CA PHE A 114 -2.44 -4.48 -5.89
C PHE A 114 -1.01 -4.93 -5.57
N VAL A 115 -0.83 -5.81 -4.60
CA VAL A 115 0.48 -6.41 -4.32
C VAL A 115 0.98 -7.18 -5.54
N ILE A 116 0.16 -8.05 -6.15
CA ILE A 116 0.53 -8.79 -7.36
C ILE A 116 0.89 -7.84 -8.52
N MET A 117 0.07 -6.83 -8.77
CA MET A 117 0.31 -5.83 -9.82
C MET A 117 1.62 -5.09 -9.60
N THR A 118 1.88 -4.59 -8.39
CA THR A 118 3.12 -3.86 -8.11
C THR A 118 4.36 -4.76 -8.15
N LEU A 119 4.29 -5.97 -7.62
CA LEU A 119 5.40 -6.95 -7.67
C LEU A 119 5.80 -7.29 -9.11
N THR A 120 4.81 -7.45 -9.99
CA THR A 120 5.02 -7.86 -11.38
C THR A 120 5.65 -6.76 -12.23
N PHE A 121 5.28 -5.49 -11.99
CA PHE A 121 5.64 -4.39 -12.87
C PHE A 121 6.79 -3.53 -12.36
N GLU A 122 7.03 -3.47 -11.05
CA GLU A 122 8.10 -2.68 -10.43
C GLU A 122 9.08 -3.58 -9.67
N LYS A 123 10.36 -3.22 -9.68
CA LYS A 123 11.43 -3.95 -8.96
C LYS A 123 11.82 -3.27 -7.64
N SER A 124 11.74 -1.95 -7.59
CA SER A 124 12.10 -1.19 -6.40
C SER A 124 10.96 -1.22 -5.38
N PHE A 125 11.27 -1.57 -4.13
CA PHE A 125 10.30 -1.55 -3.04
C PHE A 125 9.64 -0.18 -2.87
N ILE A 126 10.42 0.90 -2.98
CA ILE A 126 9.89 2.27 -2.84
C ILE A 126 8.88 2.59 -3.95
N ASN A 127 9.17 2.18 -5.19
CA ASN A 127 8.23 2.39 -6.30
C ASN A 127 6.97 1.54 -6.14
N ARG A 128 7.11 0.27 -5.72
CA ARG A 128 5.99 -0.62 -5.43
C ARG A 128 5.08 0.00 -4.37
N LEU A 129 5.67 0.45 -3.26
CA LEU A 129 4.96 1.07 -2.14
C LEU A 129 4.24 2.35 -2.59
N ALA A 130 4.95 3.25 -3.28
CA ALA A 130 4.38 4.51 -3.75
C ALA A 130 3.21 4.27 -4.73
N LEU A 131 3.37 3.35 -5.68
CA LEU A 131 2.34 3.04 -6.67
C LEU A 131 1.11 2.38 -6.03
N MET A 132 1.32 1.45 -5.09
CA MET A 132 0.24 0.81 -4.34
C MET A 132 -0.56 1.85 -3.56
N VAL A 133 0.10 2.66 -2.75
CA VAL A 133 -0.58 3.65 -1.90
C VAL A 133 -1.26 4.74 -2.75
N LEU A 134 -0.61 5.24 -3.80
CA LEU A 134 -1.25 6.19 -4.73
C LEU A 134 -2.46 5.57 -5.43
N GLY A 135 -2.37 4.31 -5.87
CA GLY A 135 -3.49 3.60 -6.47
C GLY A 135 -4.67 3.48 -5.50
N MET A 136 -4.40 3.17 -4.23
CA MET A 136 -5.44 3.05 -3.20
C MET A 136 -6.05 4.41 -2.86
N CYS A 137 -5.25 5.48 -2.80
CA CYS A 137 -5.76 6.82 -2.53
C CYS A 137 -6.65 7.32 -3.68
N HIS A 138 -6.17 7.27 -4.92
CA HIS A 138 -6.95 7.72 -6.06
C HIS A 138 -8.18 6.83 -6.31
N GLY A 139 -8.07 5.51 -6.06
CA GLY A 139 -9.20 4.59 -6.10
C GLY A 139 -10.28 4.95 -5.08
N GLU A 140 -9.88 5.18 -3.82
CA GLU A 140 -10.79 5.62 -2.75
C GLU A 140 -11.44 6.96 -3.06
N LEU A 141 -10.67 7.91 -3.61
CA LEU A 141 -11.19 9.20 -4.02
C LEU A 141 -12.23 9.04 -5.14
N LEU A 142 -11.94 8.22 -6.16
CA LEU A 142 -12.88 7.93 -7.24
C LEU A 142 -14.17 7.30 -6.70
N TYR A 143 -14.04 6.25 -5.88
CA TYR A 143 -15.16 5.56 -5.25
C TYR A 143 -16.02 6.52 -4.41
N SER A 144 -15.38 7.29 -3.53
CA SER A 144 -16.04 8.25 -2.64
C SER A 144 -16.76 9.35 -3.42
N LEU A 145 -16.17 9.85 -4.51
CA LEU A 145 -16.80 10.87 -5.36
C LEU A 145 -18.06 10.35 -6.06
N ILE A 146 -18.06 9.09 -6.49
CA ILE A 146 -19.23 8.46 -7.14
C ILE A 146 -20.36 8.28 -6.12
N ILE A 147 -20.04 7.78 -4.92
CA ILE A 147 -21.04 7.42 -3.91
C ILE A 147 -21.55 8.60 -3.09
N ARG A 148 -20.81 9.71 -3.05
CA ARG A 148 -21.24 10.92 -2.34
C ARG A 148 -22.67 11.36 -2.70
N LYS A 149 -23.14 11.08 -3.92
CA LYS A 149 -24.52 11.40 -4.34
C LYS A 149 -25.60 10.59 -3.61
N PHE A 150 -25.23 9.45 -3.03
CA PHE A 150 -26.13 8.48 -2.40
C PHE A 150 -25.98 8.40 -0.87
N HIS A 151 -24.87 8.87 -0.31
CA HIS A 151 -24.59 8.79 1.12
C HIS A 151 -23.95 10.08 1.65
N GLU A 152 -24.73 10.87 2.39
CA GLU A 152 -24.19 12.04 3.09
C GLU A 152 -23.36 11.59 4.30
N GLY A 153 -22.19 12.19 4.49
CA GLY A 153 -21.32 11.88 5.64
C GLY A 153 -20.25 10.80 5.42
N LEU A 154 -20.11 10.27 4.19
CA LEU A 154 -19.01 9.35 3.87
C LEU A 154 -17.65 10.02 4.11
N VAL A 155 -16.81 9.38 4.94
CA VAL A 155 -15.43 9.81 5.20
C VAL A 155 -14.50 9.09 4.26
N ALA A 156 -13.93 9.79 3.28
CA ALA A 156 -12.94 9.19 2.40
C ALA A 156 -11.66 8.91 3.21
N GLY A 157 -11.14 7.70 3.05
CA GLY A 157 -9.99 7.26 3.84
C GLY A 157 -10.33 6.97 5.30
N GLY A 158 -11.56 6.54 5.58
CA GLY A 158 -11.97 6.08 6.92
C GLY A 158 -11.19 4.85 7.40
N TYR A 159 -11.52 4.34 8.60
CA TYR A 159 -10.76 3.24 9.21
C TYR A 159 -10.76 1.93 8.40
N SER A 160 -11.80 1.65 7.61
CA SER A 160 -11.77 0.51 6.67
C SER A 160 -10.64 0.67 5.63
N TRP A 161 -10.53 1.86 5.02
CA TRP A 161 -9.45 2.16 4.09
C TRP A 161 -8.07 2.18 4.77
N LEU A 162 -7.95 2.75 5.97
CA LEU A 162 -6.69 2.80 6.72
C LEU A 162 -6.20 1.40 7.14
N SER A 163 -7.11 0.56 7.64
CA SER A 163 -6.88 -0.86 7.96
C SER A 163 -6.36 -1.58 6.73
N MET A 164 -7.06 -1.43 5.60
CA MET A 164 -6.69 -2.06 4.34
C MET A 164 -5.33 -1.57 3.81
N CYS A 165 -5.07 -0.26 3.84
CA CYS A 165 -3.83 0.32 3.35
C CYS A 165 -2.63 -0.14 4.20
N SER A 166 -2.74 -0.05 5.52
CA SER A 166 -1.68 -0.49 6.44
C SER A 166 -1.42 -2.00 6.36
N ALA A 167 -2.46 -2.83 6.27
CA ALA A 167 -2.33 -4.27 6.04
C ALA A 167 -1.66 -4.58 4.68
N GLY A 168 -2.03 -3.85 3.63
CA GLY A 168 -1.37 -3.96 2.32
C GLY A 168 0.11 -3.61 2.36
N ILE A 169 0.51 -2.59 3.14
CA ILE A 169 1.91 -2.21 3.31
C ILE A 169 2.68 -3.32 4.03
N VAL A 170 2.09 -3.90 5.08
CA VAL A 170 2.66 -5.05 5.80
C VAL A 170 2.87 -6.23 4.85
N LEU A 171 1.85 -6.58 4.05
CA LEU A 171 1.93 -7.69 3.10
C LEU A 171 3.00 -7.41 2.02
N LEU A 172 3.00 -6.22 1.43
CA LEU A 172 3.98 -5.83 0.41
C LEU A 172 5.41 -5.88 0.95
N TYR A 173 5.62 -5.39 2.18
CA TYR A 173 6.91 -5.49 2.86
C TYR A 173 7.32 -6.94 3.07
N GLY A 174 6.42 -7.77 3.61
CA GLY A 174 6.65 -9.20 3.85
C GLY A 174 7.06 -9.96 2.59
N VAL A 175 6.30 -9.80 1.50
CA VAL A 175 6.62 -10.44 0.21
C VAL A 175 7.95 -9.93 -0.35
N SER A 176 8.22 -8.62 -0.23
CA SER A 176 9.49 -8.06 -0.71
C SER A 176 10.71 -8.56 0.09
N GLN A 177 10.57 -8.84 1.39
CA GLN A 177 11.63 -9.48 2.17
C GLN A 177 11.80 -10.95 1.78
N TYR A 178 10.69 -11.67 1.57
CA TYR A 178 10.73 -13.06 1.10
C TYR A 178 11.46 -13.19 -0.24
N GLU A 179 11.16 -12.33 -1.23
CA GLU A 179 11.86 -12.31 -2.52
C GLU A 179 13.37 -12.10 -2.34
N ARG A 180 13.79 -11.20 -1.45
CA ARG A 180 15.21 -10.93 -1.18
C ARG A 180 15.91 -12.14 -0.56
N LEU A 181 15.28 -12.80 0.41
CA LEU A 181 15.81 -13.99 1.06
C LEU A 181 15.99 -15.14 0.07
N VAL A 182 14.97 -15.40 -0.77
CA VAL A 182 15.04 -16.43 -1.82
C VAL A 182 16.18 -16.15 -2.80
N GLN A 183 16.36 -14.89 -3.21
CA GLN A 183 17.45 -14.51 -4.10
C GLN A 183 18.83 -14.71 -3.45
N GLN A 184 18.98 -14.39 -2.16
CA GLN A 184 20.23 -14.61 -1.41
C GLN A 184 20.56 -16.10 -1.28
N ILE A 185 19.57 -16.93 -0.95
CA ILE A 185 19.73 -18.39 -0.84
C ILE A 185 20.13 -18.97 -2.20
N HIS A 186 19.44 -18.58 -3.27
CA HIS A 186 19.74 -19.04 -4.63
C HIS A 186 21.16 -18.64 -5.07
N GLN A 187 21.59 -17.41 -4.78
CA GLN A 187 22.96 -16.97 -5.08
C GLN A 187 24.01 -17.73 -4.28
N LYS A 188 23.77 -17.99 -2.99
CA LYS A 188 24.67 -18.76 -2.13
C LYS A 188 24.80 -20.20 -2.62
N TRP A 189 23.69 -20.84 -2.97
CA TRP A 189 23.67 -22.19 -3.57
C TRP A 189 24.47 -22.25 -4.88
N LYS A 190 24.27 -21.28 -5.78
CA LYS A 190 25.02 -21.20 -7.04
C LYS A 190 26.53 -21.03 -6.84
N ARG A 191 26.95 -20.29 -5.79
CA ARG A 191 28.37 -20.14 -5.43
C ARG A 191 28.97 -21.43 -4.88
N LEU A 192 28.24 -22.14 -4.01
CA LEU A 192 28.68 -23.42 -3.46
C LEU A 192 28.89 -24.47 -4.56
N ASN A 193 27.94 -24.61 -5.49
CA ASN A 193 28.06 -25.58 -6.59
C ASN A 193 29.20 -25.23 -7.56
N LYS A 194 29.48 -23.94 -7.80
CA LYS A 194 30.64 -23.50 -8.60
C LYS A 194 31.99 -23.68 -7.89
N GLY A 195 32.00 -23.71 -6.55
CA GLY A 195 33.19 -24.02 -5.77
C GLY A 195 33.50 -25.52 -5.77
N ALA A 196 32.47 -26.37 -5.70
CA ALA A 196 32.61 -27.82 -5.75
C ALA A 196 33.14 -28.32 -7.11
N THR A 197 32.70 -27.76 -8.24
CA THR A 197 33.17 -28.14 -9.58
C THR A 197 34.57 -27.64 -9.94
N LYS A 198 35.18 -26.77 -9.14
CA LYS A 198 36.59 -26.36 -9.31
C LYS A 198 37.58 -27.20 -8.50
N MET A 199 37.09 -28.08 -7.62
CA MET A 199 37.91 -28.94 -6.75
C MET A 199 37.90 -30.43 -7.17
N SER A 200 37.18 -30.78 -8.25
CA SER A 200 37.27 -32.08 -8.92
C SER A 200 38.01 -31.95 -10.24
#